data_AF-A0A929SM27-F1
#
_entry.id   AF-A0A929SM27-F1
#
_cell.length_a   1.000
_cell.length_b   1.000
_cell.length_c   1.000
_cell.angle_alpha   90.00
_cell.angle_beta   90.00
_cell.angle_gamma   90.00
#
_symmetry.space_group_name_H-M   'P 1'
#
loop_
_entity.id
_entity.type
_entity.pdbx_description
1 polymer ?
#
loop_
_entity_poly.entity_id
_entity_poly.type
_entity_poly.pdbx_seq_one_letter_code
_entity_poly.pdbx_strand_id
1 'polypeptide(L)'
;MDVKLWIVILVLAIIIELISYGLISIWFIPSIILTIILKAFGLNNIYIEIMIVLSLSTVLLIFTRPLVVKFLKPQNIKTNFDRILDMKGKIIKKVNLNDFGIVKVDGKEWRCYASKEIEVGKI
;
A
#
# COMPACT_ATOMS: atom_id res chain seq x y z
N MET A 1 -31.42 -17.91 -11.58
CA MET A 1 -30.17 -17.46 -12.25
C MET A 1 -29.27 -18.66 -12.45
N ASP A 2 -28.59 -18.82 -13.58
CA ASP A 2 -27.81 -20.04 -13.85
C ASP A 2 -26.41 -19.99 -13.24
N VAL A 3 -25.82 -21.15 -12.95
CA VAL A 3 -24.41 -21.28 -12.50
C VAL A 3 -23.45 -20.59 -13.49
N LYS A 4 -23.76 -20.66 -14.78
CA LYS A 4 -23.00 -19.99 -15.85
C LYS A 4 -22.89 -18.47 -15.61
N LEU A 5 -23.94 -17.82 -15.12
CA LEU A 5 -23.89 -16.39 -14.85
C LEU A 5 -22.97 -16.08 -13.67
N TRP A 6 -22.98 -16.90 -12.62
CA TRP A 6 -22.04 -16.75 -11.50
C TRP A 6 -20.58 -16.92 -11.94
N ILE A 7 -20.30 -17.82 -12.87
CA ILE A 7 -18.97 -17.98 -13.46
C ILE A 7 -18.57 -16.74 -14.27
N VAL A 8 -19.48 -16.17 -15.06
CA VAL A 8 -19.22 -14.92 -15.79
C VAL A 8 -18.90 -13.77 -14.82
N ILE A 9 -19.68 -13.63 -13.74
CA ILE A 9 -19.44 -12.63 -12.70
C ILE A 9 -18.08 -12.85 -12.02
N LEU A 10 -17.70 -14.09 -11.74
CA LEU A 10 -16.40 -14.44 -11.17
C LEU A 10 -15.24 -13.99 -12.07
N VAL A 11 -15.32 -14.29 -13.37
CA VAL A 11 -14.30 -13.90 -14.35
C VAL A 11 -14.21 -12.38 -14.46
N LEU A 12 -15.36 -11.69 -14.51
CA LEU A 12 -15.40 -10.22 -14.52
C LEU A 12 -14.77 -9.62 -13.27
N ALA A 13 -15.04 -10.17 -12.08
CA ALA A 13 -14.43 -9.71 -10.83
C ALA A 13 -12.90 -9.84 -10.86
N ILE A 14 -12.37 -10.94 -11.41
CA ILE A 14 -10.92 -11.13 -11.59
C ILE A 14 -10.34 -10.09 -12.56
N ILE A 15 -10.98 -9.86 -13.70
CA ILE A 15 -10.52 -8.88 -14.69
C ILE A 15 -10.51 -7.47 -14.09
N ILE A 16 -11.59 -7.09 -13.39
CA ILE A 16 -11.68 -5.79 -12.70
C ILE A 16 -10.57 -5.65 -11.67
N GLU A 17 -10.29 -6.70 -10.88
CA GLU A 17 -9.22 -6.67 -9.89
C GLU A 17 -7.85 -6.42 -10.54
N LEU A 18 -7.56 -7.09 -11.65
CA LEU A 18 -6.28 -6.94 -12.37
C LEU A 18 -6.06 -5.52 -12.91
N ILE A 19 -7.13 -4.80 -13.23
CA ILE A 19 -7.07 -3.43 -13.74
C ILE A 19 -7.13 -2.41 -12.58
N SER A 20 -7.73 -2.79 -11.45
CA SER A 20 -7.93 -1.91 -10.31
C SER A 20 -6.73 -1.90 -9.36
N TYR A 21 -6.45 -0.74 -8.77
CA TYR A 21 -5.52 -0.63 -7.63
C TYR A 21 -6.25 -0.76 -6.27
N GLY A 22 -7.51 -1.22 -6.28
CA GLY A 22 -8.47 -1.05 -5.19
C GLY A 22 -8.51 -2.18 -4.15
N LEU A 23 -8.06 -3.40 -4.47
CA LEU A 23 -8.15 -4.58 -3.57
C LEU A 23 -9.59 -4.88 -3.09
N ILE A 24 -10.59 -4.50 -3.89
CA ILE A 24 -12.02 -4.61 -3.53
C ILE A 24 -12.66 -5.82 -4.23
N SER A 25 -12.42 -5.98 -5.53
CA SER A 25 -12.98 -7.05 -6.36
C SER A 25 -12.53 -8.45 -5.93
N ILE A 26 -11.32 -8.57 -5.36
CA ILE A 26 -10.78 -9.84 -4.87
C ILE A 26 -11.65 -10.50 -3.78
N TRP A 27 -12.40 -9.71 -3.00
CA TRP A 27 -13.24 -10.24 -1.92
C TRP A 27 -14.57 -10.82 -2.40
N PHE A 28 -14.96 -10.53 -3.64
CA PHE A 28 -16.13 -11.15 -4.26
C PHE A 28 -15.85 -12.58 -4.73
N ILE A 29 -14.60 -12.90 -5.06
CA ILE A 29 -14.18 -14.22 -5.54
C ILE A 29 -14.61 -15.36 -4.59
N PRO A 30 -14.20 -15.37 -3.30
CA PRO A 30 -14.58 -16.45 -2.38
C PRO A 30 -16.10 -16.52 -2.15
N SER A 31 -16.80 -15.38 -2.17
CA SER A 31 -18.25 -15.34 -1.99
C SER A 31 -19.01 -15.92 -3.18
N ILE A 32 -18.53 -15.67 -4.40
CA ILE A 32 -19.10 -16.25 -5.62
C ILE A 32 -18.83 -17.77 -5.67
N ILE A 33 -17.63 -18.21 -5.30
CA ILE A 33 -17.29 -19.65 -5.19
C ILE A 33 -18.22 -20.35 -4.20
N LEU A 34 -18.43 -19.78 -3.01
CA LEU A 34 -19.34 -20.33 -2.02
C LEU A 34 -20.77 -20.43 -2.58
N THR A 35 -21.22 -19.41 -3.29
CA THR A 35 -22.57 -19.38 -3.88
C THR A 35 -22.73 -20.47 -4.96
N ILE A 36 -21.71 -20.70 -5.79
CA ILE A 36 -21.70 -21.79 -6.77
C ILE A 36 -21.78 -23.15 -6.08
N ILE A 37 -21.04 -23.35 -4.99
CA ILE A 37 -21.06 -24.59 -4.21
C ILE A 37 -22.45 -24.81 -3.61
N LEU A 38 -23.01 -23.82 -2.92
CA LEU A 38 -24.34 -23.92 -2.30
C LEU A 38 -25.44 -24.20 -3.34
N LYS A 39 -25.27 -23.66 -4.54
CA LYS A 39 -26.16 -23.95 -5.67
C LYS A 39 -26.06 -25.37 -6.16
N ALA A 40 -24.86 -25.97 -6.17
CA ALA A 40 -24.70 -27.39 -6.45
C ALA A 40 -25.42 -28.29 -5.42
N PHE A 41 -25.63 -27.79 -4.19
CA PHE A 41 -26.43 -28.44 -3.15
C PHE A 41 -27.94 -28.11 -3.21
N GLY A 42 -28.42 -27.44 -4.27
CA GLY A 42 -29.84 -27.18 -4.50
C GLY A 42 -30.33 -25.79 -4.06
N LEU A 43 -29.44 -24.87 -3.65
CA LEU A 43 -29.81 -23.49 -3.41
C LEU A 43 -30.11 -22.76 -4.74
N ASN A 44 -31.38 -22.61 -5.08
CA ASN A 44 -31.83 -21.97 -6.33
C ASN A 44 -32.56 -20.63 -6.14
N ASN A 45 -32.51 -20.07 -4.93
CA ASN A 45 -33.16 -18.79 -4.63
C ASN A 45 -32.19 -17.62 -4.87
N ILE A 46 -32.50 -16.82 -5.89
CA ILE A 46 -31.70 -15.66 -6.28
C ILE A 46 -31.50 -14.63 -5.17
N TYR A 47 -32.51 -14.40 -4.32
CA TYR A 47 -32.39 -13.45 -3.21
C TYR A 47 -31.38 -13.92 -2.17
N ILE A 48 -31.36 -15.23 -1.89
CA ILE A 48 -30.42 -15.83 -0.95
C ILE A 48 -29.01 -15.83 -1.54
N GLU A 49 -28.87 -16.16 -2.83
CA GLU A 49 -27.57 -16.11 -3.54
C GLU A 49 -26.95 -14.70 -3.48
N ILE A 50 -27.74 -13.66 -3.79
CA ILE A 50 -27.29 -12.26 -3.74
C ILE A 50 -26.94 -11.86 -2.30
N MET A 51 -27.77 -12.24 -1.31
CA MET A 51 -27.48 -11.98 0.10
C MET A 51 -26.17 -12.62 0.55
N ILE A 52 -25.88 -13.86 0.16
CA ILE A 52 -24.63 -14.55 0.51
C ILE A 52 -23.44 -13.80 -0.06
N VAL A 53 -23.49 -13.42 -1.34
CA VAL A 53 -22.37 -12.70 -1.97
C VAL A 53 -22.15 -11.34 -1.29
N LEU A 54 -23.20 -10.54 -1.13
CA LEU A 54 -23.09 -9.22 -0.50
C LEU A 54 -22.61 -9.31 0.95
N SER A 55 -23.23 -10.17 1.77
CA SER A 55 -22.89 -10.29 3.19
C SER A 55 -21.47 -10.81 3.38
N LEU A 56 -21.10 -11.90 2.70
CA LEU A 56 -19.78 -12.50 2.86
C LEU A 56 -18.68 -11.60 2.32
N SER A 57 -18.86 -10.96 1.17
CA SER A 57 -17.88 -10.01 0.64
C SER A 57 -17.72 -8.79 1.55
N THR A 58 -18.82 -8.28 2.12
CA THR A 58 -18.79 -7.16 3.08
C THR A 58 -18.05 -7.53 4.36
N VAL A 59 -18.34 -8.71 4.92
CA VAL A 59 -17.65 -9.24 6.10
C VAL A 59 -16.17 -9.36 5.82
N LEU A 60 -15.78 -10.00 4.72
CA LEU A 60 -14.37 -10.11 4.31
C LEU A 60 -13.72 -8.74 4.20
N LEU A 61 -14.33 -7.81 3.46
CA LEU A 61 -13.84 -6.44 3.30
C LEU A 61 -13.61 -5.73 4.64
N ILE A 62 -14.53 -5.84 5.60
CA ILE A 62 -14.40 -5.15 6.90
C ILE A 62 -13.23 -5.74 7.71
N PHE A 63 -13.08 -7.06 7.73
CA PHE A 63 -12.09 -7.72 8.58
C PHE A 63 -10.70 -7.85 7.94
N THR A 64 -10.61 -8.16 6.64
CA THR A 64 -9.33 -8.43 5.97
C THR A 64 -8.68 -7.18 5.40
N ARG A 65 -9.45 -6.19 4.94
CA ARG A 65 -8.89 -4.91 4.41
C ARG A 65 -7.96 -4.20 5.40
N PRO A 66 -8.31 -3.96 6.68
CA PRO A 66 -7.40 -3.26 7.60
C PRO A 66 -6.08 -4.01 7.82
N LEU A 67 -6.13 -5.35 7.84
CA LEU A 67 -4.94 -6.19 7.95
C LEU A 67 -4.08 -6.07 6.69
N VAL A 68 -4.68 -6.27 5.51
CA VAL A 68 -3.98 -6.22 4.23
C VAL A 68 -3.34 -4.86 3.99
N VAL A 69 -4.04 -3.76 4.29
CA VAL A 69 -3.46 -2.41 4.20
C VAL A 69 -2.30 -2.22 5.18
N LYS A 70 -2.34 -2.83 6.38
CA LYS A 70 -1.24 -2.75 7.34
C LYS A 70 -0.01 -3.55 6.88
N PHE A 71 -0.20 -4.70 6.23
CA PHE A 71 0.89 -5.56 5.74
C PHE A 71 1.46 -5.10 4.39
N LEU A 72 0.61 -4.58 3.50
CA LEU A 72 1.01 -4.07 2.18
C LEU A 72 1.48 -2.62 2.21
N LYS A 73 1.22 -1.88 3.30
CA LYS A 73 1.91 -0.60 3.51
C LYS A 73 3.41 -0.91 3.48
N PRO A 74 4.16 -0.31 2.55
CA PRO A 74 5.61 -0.33 2.65
C PRO A 74 5.90 0.14 4.06
N GLN A 75 6.61 -0.67 4.85
CA GLN A 75 7.25 -0.10 6.02
C GLN A 75 8.00 1.11 5.49
N ASN A 76 7.72 2.30 6.04
CA ASN A 76 8.61 3.43 5.89
C ASN A 76 9.91 2.99 6.57
N ILE A 77 10.69 2.19 5.86
CA ILE A 77 12.04 1.83 6.23
C ILE A 77 12.72 3.20 6.22
N LYS A 78 13.02 3.71 7.42
CA LYS A 78 13.81 4.92 7.59
C LYS A 78 15.10 4.69 6.82
N THR A 79 15.19 5.24 5.62
CA THR A 79 16.28 4.98 4.67
C THR A 79 17.52 5.76 5.08
N ASN A 80 18.06 5.53 6.28
CA ASN A 80 19.28 6.18 6.83
C ASN A 80 19.26 7.72 6.94
N PHE A 81 18.36 8.44 6.26
CA PHE A 81 18.25 9.90 6.30
C PHE A 81 17.74 10.38 7.67
N ASP A 82 16.80 9.65 8.27
CA ASP A 82 16.32 9.99 9.61
C ASP A 82 17.37 9.80 10.71
N ARG A 83 18.45 9.04 10.46
CA ARG A 83 19.55 8.86 11.42
C ARG A 83 20.46 10.08 11.48
N ILE A 84 20.61 10.81 10.37
CA ILE A 84 21.48 11.99 10.30
C ILE A 84 20.79 13.26 10.81
N LEU A 85 19.47 13.24 10.98
CA LEU A 85 18.74 14.31 11.67
C LEU A 85 19.26 14.39 13.12
N ASP A 86 19.62 15.60 13.57
CA ASP A 86 20.26 15.92 14.87
C ASP A 86 21.68 15.40 15.10
N MET A 87 22.33 14.79 14.10
CA MET A 87 23.76 14.48 14.18
C MET A 87 24.62 15.71 13.86
N LYS A 88 25.71 15.87 14.61
CA LYS A 88 26.75 16.86 14.31
C LYS A 88 27.59 16.41 13.11
N GLY A 89 27.76 17.30 12.13
CA GLY A 89 28.51 17.04 10.91
C GLY A 89 29.59 18.08 10.68
N LYS A 90 30.72 17.69 10.09
CA LYS A 90 31.82 18.62 9.80
C LYS A 90 31.69 19.19 8.39
N ILE A 91 31.76 20.50 8.24
CA ILE A 91 31.77 21.16 6.92
C ILE A 91 33.09 20.87 6.20
N ILE A 92 32.99 20.32 4.98
CA ILE A 92 34.14 20.01 4.12
C ILE A 92 34.20 20.90 2.87
N LYS A 93 33.07 21.48 2.43
CA LYS A 93 33.02 22.57 1.43
C LYS A 93 32.26 23.74 2.03
N LYS A 94 32.84 24.95 1.94
CA LYS A 94 32.26 26.21 2.43
C LYS A 94 30.80 26.33 1.96
N VAL A 95 29.91 26.73 2.88
CA VAL A 95 28.52 27.06 2.57
C VAL A 95 28.45 28.57 2.30
N ASN A 96 27.99 28.96 1.12
CA ASN A 96 27.71 30.36 0.77
C ASN A 96 26.20 30.60 0.80
N LEU A 97 25.77 31.86 0.87
CA LEU A 97 24.33 32.20 0.87
C LEU A 97 23.59 31.78 -0.41
N ASN A 98 24.31 31.75 -1.54
CA ASN A 98 23.75 31.46 -2.87
C ASN A 98 24.21 30.12 -3.46
N ASP A 99 25.00 29.31 -2.73
CA ASP A 99 25.51 28.03 -3.23
C ASP A 99 25.49 26.95 -2.14
N PHE A 100 25.35 25.70 -2.56
CA PHE A 100 25.39 24.56 -1.63
C PHE A 100 26.82 24.30 -1.14
N GLY A 101 26.93 24.06 0.17
CA GLY A 101 28.13 23.49 0.77
C GLY A 101 28.02 21.97 0.88
N ILE A 102 29.06 21.37 1.45
CA ILE A 102 29.11 19.92 1.70
C ILE A 102 29.46 19.69 3.17
N VAL A 103 28.62 18.91 3.85
CA VAL A 103 28.80 18.47 5.23
C VAL A 103 29.07 16.97 5.26
N LYS A 104 30.02 16.54 6.07
CA LYS A 104 30.29 15.13 6.33
C LYS A 104 29.60 14.72 7.63
N VAL A 105 28.56 13.90 7.52
CA VAL A 105 27.81 13.32 8.66
C VAL A 105 27.92 11.81 8.56
N ASP A 106 28.33 11.16 9.65
CA ASP A 106 28.35 9.70 9.74
C ASP A 106 29.15 9.04 8.59
N GLY A 107 30.31 9.63 8.28
CA GLY A 107 31.23 9.16 7.23
C GLY A 107 30.81 9.47 5.79
N LYS A 108 29.59 9.97 5.55
CA LYS A 108 29.05 10.29 4.22
C LYS A 108 29.00 11.79 3.97
N GLU A 109 29.16 12.17 2.71
CA GLU A 109 29.11 13.56 2.26
C GLU A 109 27.71 13.93 1.77
N TRP A 110 27.16 15.02 2.32
CA TRP A 110 25.82 15.50 2.05
C TRP A 110 25.86 16.96 1.62
N ARG A 111 24.98 17.34 0.69
CA ARG A 111 24.77 18.74 0.37
C ARG A 111 24.05 19.43 1.52
N CYS A 112 24.48 20.64 1.85
CA CYS A 112 23.86 21.44 2.90
C CYS A 112 23.66 22.89 2.45
N TYR A 113 22.64 23.52 3.03
CA TYR A 113 22.30 24.92 2.86
C TYR A 113 22.16 25.54 4.23
N ALA A 114 22.63 26.77 4.40
CA ALA A 114 22.55 27.51 5.66
C ALA A 114 22.17 28.96 5.39
N SER A 115 21.49 29.59 6.36
CA SER A 115 21.15 31.01 6.30
C SER A 115 22.33 31.95 6.55
N LYS A 116 23.51 31.39 6.84
CA LYS A 116 24.77 32.10 7.09
C LYS A 116 25.90 31.38 6.37
N GLU A 117 26.96 32.12 6.04
CA GLU A 117 28.16 31.49 5.52
C GLU A 117 28.85 30.65 6.60
N ILE A 118 29.22 29.42 6.24
CA ILE A 118 29.92 28.50 7.14
C ILE A 118 31.22 28.07 6.50
N GLU A 119 32.32 28.35 7.18
CA GLU A 119 33.67 27.98 6.74
C GLU A 119 33.95 26.48 6.92
N VAL A 120 34.91 26.00 6.12
CA VAL A 120 35.39 24.62 6.18
C VAL A 120 35.96 24.33 7.57
N GLY A 121 35.60 23.17 8.13
CA GLY A 121 36.11 22.70 9.43
C GLY A 121 35.19 22.94 10.62
N LYS A 122 34.13 23.75 10.48
CA LYS A 122 33.12 23.95 11.52
C LYS A 122 32.18 22.74 11.66
N ILE A 123 31.61 22.58 12.85
CA ILE A 123 30.67 21.51 13.25
C ILE A 123 29.34 22.16 13.63
#